data_AF-A0A5S9M3V0-F1
#
_entry.id   AF-A0A5S9M3V0-F1
#
_cell.length_a   1.000
_cell.length_b   1.000
_cell.length_c   1.000
_cell.angle_alpha   90.00
_cell.angle_beta   90.00
_cell.angle_gamma   90.00
#
_symmetry.space_group_name_H-M   'P 1'
#
loop_
_entity.id
_entity.type
_entity.pdbx_description
1 polymer ?
#
loop_
_entity_poly.entity_id
_entity_poly.type
_entity_poly.pdbx_seq_one_letter_code
_entity_poly.pdbx_strand_id
1 'polypeptide(L)'
;MGPFGAYLSDGSEYKGNYGLSEQALIDFHRPRIQALVEAGADILACETIPCLIEATAIAKLLQDEFSGTSAWITFSAKDGLHISEGDSIRDCVQALEPYEQIAAVGVNCTPPQFITSLIQEMKKGTSKPIVVYQTQVKYMILKKRYGAEIRHILLLGNVRINGTKTARISSAAAAARLQKISMTS
;
A
#
# COMPACT_ATOMS: atom_id res chain seq x y z
N MET A 1 6.76 3.96 -3.70
CA MET A 1 6.32 5.37 -3.65
C MET A 1 5.91 5.65 -2.21
N GLY A 2 6.73 6.40 -1.46
CA GLY A 2 6.40 6.81 -0.09
C GLY A 2 5.50 8.05 -0.04
N PRO A 3 4.94 8.37 1.14
CA PRO A 3 3.99 9.46 1.33
C PRO A 3 4.64 10.84 1.18
N PHE A 4 3.84 11.89 1.10
CA PHE A 4 4.26 13.27 1.16
C PHE A 4 5.04 13.57 2.45
N GLY A 5 4.63 13.01 3.58
CA GLY A 5 5.34 13.24 4.84
C GLY A 5 6.80 12.80 4.85
N ALA A 6 7.16 11.80 4.04
CA ALA A 6 8.56 11.38 3.89
C ALA A 6 9.41 12.40 3.10
N TYR A 7 8.77 13.26 2.29
CA TYR A 7 9.43 14.37 1.61
C TYR A 7 9.74 15.52 2.57
N LEU A 8 8.89 15.77 3.57
CA LEU A 8 9.07 16.85 4.55
C LEU A 8 10.26 16.61 5.49
N SER A 9 10.75 15.37 5.62
CA SER A 9 11.90 15.00 6.49
C SER A 9 11.75 15.40 7.96
N ASP A 10 10.51 15.64 8.43
CA ASP A 10 10.17 16.11 9.78
C ASP A 10 9.43 15.06 10.63
N GLY A 11 9.30 13.83 10.11
CA GLY A 11 8.56 12.73 10.73
C GLY A 11 7.04 12.78 10.55
N SER A 12 6.53 13.69 9.71
CA SER A 12 5.10 13.73 9.33
C SER A 12 4.63 12.48 8.58
N GLU A 13 5.56 11.66 8.06
CA GLU A 13 5.30 10.34 7.48
C GLU A 13 4.52 9.38 8.40
N TYR A 14 4.49 9.64 9.71
CA TYR A 14 3.73 8.85 10.70
C TYR A 14 2.57 9.59 11.35
N LYS A 15 2.36 10.87 11.01
CA LYS A 15 1.32 11.72 11.62
C LYS A 15 0.19 12.07 10.65
N GLY A 16 0.48 12.20 9.36
CA GLY A 16 -0.47 12.81 8.42
C GLY A 16 -0.71 14.30 8.73
N ASN A 17 -1.86 14.82 8.31
CA ASN A 17 -2.35 16.18 8.51
C ASN A 17 -1.38 17.27 8.03
N TYR A 18 -0.95 17.16 6.78
CA TYR A 18 -0.03 18.11 6.15
C TYR A 18 -0.66 19.51 5.92
N GLY A 19 -1.95 19.68 6.20
CA GLY A 19 -2.70 20.88 5.83
C GLY A 19 -2.85 21.09 4.31
N LEU A 20 -2.62 20.04 3.52
CA LEU A 20 -2.70 20.08 2.06
C LEU A 20 -4.09 19.71 1.56
N SER A 21 -4.48 20.34 0.45
CA SER A 21 -5.65 19.91 -0.32
C SER A 21 -5.36 18.63 -1.10
N GLU A 22 -6.43 17.92 -1.48
CA GLU A 22 -6.32 16.75 -2.38
C GLU A 22 -5.61 17.11 -3.70
N GLN A 23 -5.93 18.27 -4.29
CA GLN A 23 -5.29 18.73 -5.52
C GLN A 23 -3.78 18.93 -5.33
N ALA A 24 -3.34 19.51 -4.21
CA ALA A 24 -1.91 19.68 -3.94
C ALA A 24 -1.18 18.33 -3.81
N LEU A 25 -1.85 17.31 -3.25
CA LEU A 25 -1.32 15.95 -3.16
C LEU A 25 -1.27 15.26 -4.54
N ILE A 26 -2.28 15.47 -5.38
CA ILE A 26 -2.28 15.02 -6.78
C ILE A 26 -1.09 15.65 -7.52
N ASP A 27 -0.92 16.96 -7.44
CA ASP A 27 0.15 17.69 -8.12
C ASP A 27 1.53 17.22 -7.67
N PHE A 28 1.68 16.90 -6.38
CA PHE A 28 2.90 16.32 -5.83
C PHE A 28 3.20 14.90 -6.36
N HIS A 29 2.19 14.03 -6.47
CA HIS A 29 2.39 12.64 -6.88
C HIS A 29 2.49 12.46 -8.40
N ARG A 30 1.85 13.32 -9.21
CA ARG A 30 1.83 13.25 -10.68
C ARG A 30 3.21 13.07 -11.32
N PRO A 31 4.21 13.94 -11.09
CA PRO A 31 5.51 13.78 -11.75
C PRO A 31 6.24 12.51 -11.31
N ARG A 32 5.99 12.03 -10.08
CA ARG A 32 6.61 10.80 -9.55
C ARG A 32 6.01 9.56 -10.18
N ILE A 33 4.68 9.53 -10.34
CA ILE A 33 3.97 8.44 -11.02
C ILE A 33 4.35 8.42 -12.50
N GLN A 34 4.33 9.57 -13.18
CA GLN A 34 4.75 9.69 -14.59
C GLN A 34 6.12 9.06 -14.82
N ALA A 35 7.13 9.43 -14.03
CA ALA A 35 8.49 8.92 -14.19
C ALA A 35 8.58 7.39 -14.00
N LEU A 36 7.79 6.82 -13.09
CA LEU A 36 7.75 5.37 -12.87
C LEU A 36 7.05 4.63 -14.01
N VAL A 37 5.95 5.20 -14.53
CA VAL A 37 5.22 4.65 -15.67
C VAL A 37 6.07 4.70 -16.93
N GLU A 38 6.75 5.82 -17.21
CA GLU A 38 7.69 5.97 -18.33
C GLU A 38 8.88 5.02 -18.22
N ALA A 39 9.31 4.68 -16.99
CA ALA A 39 10.33 3.66 -16.75
C ALA A 39 9.81 2.21 -16.93
N GLY A 40 8.54 2.03 -17.27
CA GLY A 40 7.92 0.73 -17.56
C GLY A 40 7.34 0.02 -16.34
N ALA A 41 6.94 0.73 -15.29
CA ALA A 41 6.29 0.11 -14.14
C ALA A 41 4.82 -0.26 -14.44
N ASP A 42 4.51 -1.56 -14.41
CA ASP A 42 3.13 -2.05 -14.57
C ASP A 42 2.28 -1.89 -13.30
N ILE A 43 2.92 -2.00 -12.12
CA ILE A 43 2.27 -1.86 -10.82
C ILE A 43 3.13 -1.00 -9.88
N LEU A 44 2.50 -0.03 -9.23
CA LEU A 44 3.12 0.84 -8.23
C LEU A 44 2.87 0.34 -6.81
N ALA A 45 3.91 0.36 -6.00
CA ALA A 45 3.81 0.19 -4.55
C ALA A 45 3.67 1.56 -3.89
N CYS A 46 2.46 1.97 -3.51
CA CYS A 46 2.23 3.19 -2.73
C CYS A 46 2.14 2.82 -1.25
N GLU A 47 3.19 3.12 -0.50
CA GLU A 47 3.42 2.52 0.82
C GLU A 47 3.56 3.54 1.93
N THR A 48 3.17 3.14 3.14
CA THR A 48 3.26 3.95 4.36
C THR A 48 2.47 5.24 4.23
N ILE A 49 1.27 5.17 3.65
CA ILE A 49 0.38 6.34 3.55
C ILE A 49 -0.28 6.57 4.91
N PRO A 50 -0.07 7.73 5.57
CA PRO A 50 -0.55 7.92 6.93
C PRO A 50 -1.97 8.48 7.01
N CYS A 51 -2.52 9.00 5.91
CA CYS A 51 -3.78 9.73 5.85
C CYS A 51 -4.67 9.29 4.67
N LEU A 52 -5.99 9.40 4.84
CA LEU A 52 -6.94 8.97 3.80
C LEU A 52 -6.89 9.89 2.58
N ILE A 53 -6.83 11.21 2.77
CA ILE A 53 -6.84 12.18 1.68
C ILE A 53 -5.71 11.94 0.67
N GLU A 54 -4.53 11.53 1.13
CA GLU A 54 -3.41 11.21 0.24
C GLU A 54 -3.63 9.90 -0.52
N ALA A 55 -4.18 8.87 0.13
CA ALA A 55 -4.53 7.62 -0.54
C ALA A 55 -5.58 7.86 -1.65
N THR A 56 -6.59 8.68 -1.37
CA THR A 56 -7.62 9.06 -2.35
C THR A 56 -7.05 9.90 -3.49
N ALA A 57 -6.16 10.85 -3.20
CA ALA A 57 -5.46 11.65 -4.22
C ALA A 57 -4.69 10.75 -5.20
N ILE A 58 -3.93 9.77 -4.69
CA ILE A 58 -3.20 8.80 -5.52
C ILE A 58 -4.17 7.98 -6.38
N ALA A 59 -5.26 7.49 -5.78
CA ALA A 59 -6.24 6.66 -6.50
C ALA A 59 -6.94 7.41 -7.62
N LYS A 60 -7.37 8.66 -7.38
CA LYS A 60 -7.95 9.55 -8.40
C LYS A 60 -6.97 9.84 -9.53
N LEU A 61 -5.73 10.21 -9.19
CA LEU A 61 -4.70 10.48 -10.18
C LEU A 61 -4.43 9.26 -11.09
N LEU A 62 -4.38 8.05 -10.52
CA LEU A 62 -4.24 6.83 -11.30
C LEU A 62 -5.45 6.60 -12.22
N GLN A 63 -6.66 6.82 -11.72
CA GLN A 63 -7.88 6.66 -12.51
C GLN A 63 -7.97 7.65 -13.67
N ASP A 64 -7.66 8.93 -13.41
CA ASP A 64 -7.86 10.02 -14.36
C ASP A 64 -6.74 10.13 -15.41
N GLU A 65 -5.49 9.88 -15.01
CA GLU A 65 -4.32 10.16 -15.86
C GLU A 65 -3.48 8.91 -16.21
N PHE A 66 -3.59 7.82 -15.44
CA PHE A 66 -2.74 6.63 -15.58
C PHE A 66 -3.54 5.33 -15.60
N SER A 67 -4.63 5.29 -16.36
CA SER A 67 -5.60 4.19 -16.34
C SER A 67 -5.03 2.80 -16.66
N GLY A 68 -3.89 2.73 -17.37
CA GLY A 68 -3.17 1.48 -17.66
C GLY A 68 -2.25 0.98 -16.54
N THR A 69 -2.12 1.72 -15.44
CA THR A 69 -1.23 1.41 -14.32
C THR A 69 -2.04 1.07 -13.08
N SER A 70 -1.72 -0.06 -12.45
CA SER A 70 -2.32 -0.42 -11.16
C SER A 70 -1.40 -0.05 -10.00
N ALA A 71 -1.95 -0.02 -8.79
CA ALA A 71 -1.19 0.13 -7.56
C ALA A 71 -1.74 -0.75 -6.44
N TRP A 72 -0.90 -1.02 -5.44
CA TRP A 72 -1.41 -1.28 -4.10
C TRP A 72 -1.14 -0.08 -3.20
N ILE A 73 -2.04 0.16 -2.26
CA ILE A 73 -1.89 1.19 -1.23
C ILE A 73 -1.77 0.52 0.14
N THR A 74 -0.70 0.79 0.88
CA THR A 74 -0.59 0.37 2.29
C THR A 74 -0.56 1.57 3.22
N PHE A 75 -1.36 1.50 4.29
CA PHE A 75 -1.39 2.50 5.34
C PHE A 75 -0.39 2.17 6.45
N SER A 76 0.16 3.21 7.09
CA SER A 76 0.73 3.07 8.43
C SER A 76 -0.38 3.19 9.46
N ALA A 77 -0.35 2.34 10.49
CA ALA A 77 -1.38 2.32 11.54
C ALA A 77 -0.80 2.57 12.92
N LYS A 78 -1.53 3.35 13.73
CA LYS A 78 -1.13 3.68 15.10
C LYS A 78 -1.62 2.65 16.12
N ASP A 79 -2.71 1.96 15.82
CA ASP A 79 -3.31 0.93 16.66
C ASP A 79 -4.01 -0.15 15.82
N GLY A 80 -4.81 -1.00 16.47
CA GLY A 80 -5.51 -2.12 15.84
C GLY A 80 -6.71 -1.76 14.95
N LEU A 81 -7.11 -0.49 14.90
CA LEU A 81 -8.33 0.01 14.25
C LEU A 81 -8.08 1.24 13.35
N HIS A 82 -7.06 2.05 13.64
CA HIS A 82 -6.87 3.36 13.01
C HIS A 82 -5.53 3.49 12.28
N ILE A 83 -5.55 4.22 11.16
CA ILE A 83 -4.34 4.69 10.50
C ILE A 83 -3.60 5.74 11.35
N SER A 84 -2.37 6.06 10.96
CA SER A 84 -1.52 7.06 11.63
C SER A 84 -2.22 8.39 11.91
N GLU A 85 -2.90 8.98 10.92
CA GLU A 85 -3.64 10.25 11.07
C GLU A 85 -4.86 10.11 12.00
N GLY A 86 -5.50 8.94 11.98
CA GLY A 86 -6.54 8.58 12.94
C GLY A 86 -7.84 8.09 12.35
N ASP A 87 -8.01 8.14 11.04
CA ASP A 87 -9.17 7.51 10.38
C ASP A 87 -9.20 6.00 10.65
N SER A 88 -10.42 5.46 10.69
CA SER A 88 -10.65 4.01 10.74
C SER A 88 -10.04 3.34 9.51
N ILE A 89 -9.25 2.27 9.71
CA ILE A 89 -8.68 1.51 8.59
C ILE A 89 -9.77 0.93 7.68
N ARG A 90 -10.92 0.58 8.26
CA ARG A 90 -12.08 0.06 7.51
C ARG A 90 -12.61 1.11 6.54
N ASP A 91 -12.78 2.34 7.01
CA ASP A 91 -13.32 3.43 6.20
C ASP A 91 -12.31 3.82 5.11
N CYS A 92 -11.02 3.77 5.43
CA CYS A 92 -9.95 4.01 4.48
C CYS A 92 -9.97 3.01 3.32
N VAL A 93 -10.04 1.70 3.60
CA VAL A 93 -10.08 0.70 2.52
C VAL A 93 -11.40 0.73 1.75
N GLN A 94 -12.51 1.07 2.41
CA GLN A 94 -13.81 1.23 1.76
C GLN A 94 -13.82 2.40 0.79
N ALA A 95 -13.20 3.53 1.16
CA ALA A 95 -13.06 4.68 0.28
C ALA A 95 -12.25 4.37 -0.99
N LEU A 96 -11.35 3.38 -0.93
CA LEU A 96 -10.55 2.93 -2.07
C LEU A 96 -11.24 1.86 -2.92
N GLU A 97 -12.35 1.28 -2.46
CA GLU A 97 -13.07 0.20 -3.15
C GLU A 97 -13.42 0.54 -4.62
N PRO A 98 -13.95 1.74 -4.93
CA PRO A 98 -14.42 2.06 -6.29
C PRO A 98 -13.32 2.23 -7.33
N TYR A 99 -12.05 2.33 -6.92
CA TYR A 99 -10.94 2.58 -7.84
C TYR A 99 -10.37 1.26 -8.35
N GLU A 100 -10.60 0.95 -9.63
CA GLU A 100 -10.12 -0.29 -10.27
C GLU A 100 -8.59 -0.37 -10.33
N GLN A 101 -7.92 0.76 -10.49
CA GLN A 101 -6.46 0.86 -10.49
C GLN A 101 -5.87 0.46 -9.14
N ILE A 102 -6.63 0.53 -8.05
CA ILE A 102 -6.20 0.02 -6.74
C ILE A 102 -6.47 -1.48 -6.70
N ALA A 103 -5.45 -2.26 -7.06
CA ALA A 103 -5.51 -3.72 -7.15
C ALA A 103 -5.45 -4.41 -5.78
N ALA A 104 -4.92 -3.72 -4.76
CA ALA A 104 -4.87 -4.22 -3.39
C ALA A 104 -4.72 -3.08 -2.38
N VAL A 105 -5.11 -3.35 -1.14
CA VAL A 105 -4.96 -2.42 -0.01
C VAL A 105 -4.30 -3.12 1.16
N GLY A 106 -3.80 -2.39 2.16
CA GLY A 106 -3.09 -3.06 3.23
C GLY A 106 -2.47 -2.18 4.29
N VAL A 107 -1.58 -2.79 5.08
CA VAL A 107 -0.81 -2.09 6.10
C VAL A 107 0.67 -2.46 6.04
N ASN A 108 1.54 -1.47 6.25
CA ASN A 108 2.96 -1.68 6.49
C ASN A 108 3.48 -0.68 7.54
N CYS A 109 4.71 -0.88 8.03
CA CYS A 109 5.28 -0.05 9.10
C CYS A 109 4.45 -0.04 10.41
N THR A 110 3.64 -1.07 10.67
CA THR A 110 2.78 -1.17 11.85
C THR A 110 3.32 -2.18 12.86
N PRO A 111 3.23 -1.92 14.19
CA PRO A 111 3.60 -2.89 15.21
C PRO A 111 2.90 -4.25 15.05
N PRO A 112 3.63 -5.39 15.17
CA PRO A 112 3.07 -6.72 14.86
C PRO A 112 1.80 -7.07 15.63
N GLN A 113 1.63 -6.56 16.85
CA GLN A 113 0.48 -6.86 17.70
C GLN A 113 -0.86 -6.38 17.12
N PHE A 114 -0.84 -5.38 16.23
CA PHE A 114 -2.04 -4.80 15.62
C PHE A 114 -2.43 -5.45 14.29
N ILE A 115 -1.52 -6.21 13.67
CA ILE A 115 -1.72 -6.72 12.31
C ILE A 115 -2.99 -7.57 12.18
N THR A 116 -3.26 -8.45 13.15
CA THR A 116 -4.44 -9.33 13.11
C THR A 116 -5.74 -8.54 13.06
N SER A 117 -5.89 -7.56 13.98
CA SER A 117 -7.12 -6.78 14.10
C SER A 117 -7.30 -5.89 12.88
N LEU A 118 -6.22 -5.29 12.37
CA LEU A 118 -6.25 -4.48 11.15
C LEU A 118 -6.70 -5.29 9.94
N ILE A 119 -6.18 -6.52 9.76
CA ILE A 119 -6.66 -7.41 8.69
C ILE A 119 -8.16 -7.70 8.84
N GLN A 120 -8.62 -7.99 10.05
CA GLN A 120 -10.03 -8.28 10.32
C GLN A 120 -10.93 -7.07 10.02
N GLU A 121 -10.51 -5.86 10.40
CA GLU A 121 -11.26 -4.64 10.08
C GLU A 121 -11.26 -4.32 8.59
N MET A 122 -10.12 -4.43 7.91
CA MET A 122 -10.03 -4.20 6.47
C MET A 122 -10.98 -5.13 5.69
N LYS A 123 -11.06 -6.42 6.04
CA LYS A 123 -11.97 -7.37 5.40
C LYS A 123 -13.45 -7.00 5.50
N LYS A 124 -13.85 -6.12 6.44
CA LYS A 124 -15.22 -5.62 6.56
C LYS A 124 -15.51 -4.41 5.67
N GLY A 125 -14.48 -3.81 5.06
CA GLY A 125 -14.57 -2.58 4.28
C GLY A 125 -14.23 -2.74 2.81
N THR A 126 -13.56 -3.83 2.40
CA THR A 126 -13.10 -4.02 1.01
C THR A 126 -13.21 -5.48 0.58
N SER A 127 -13.50 -5.70 -0.71
CA SER A 127 -13.35 -7.00 -1.36
C SER A 127 -11.95 -7.22 -1.94
N LYS A 128 -11.13 -6.16 -2.02
CA LYS A 128 -9.79 -6.19 -2.60
C LYS A 128 -8.83 -7.06 -1.78
N PRO A 129 -7.83 -7.69 -2.41
CA PRO A 129 -6.75 -8.38 -1.70
C PRO A 129 -6.09 -7.50 -0.64
N ILE A 130 -5.74 -8.12 0.50
CA ILE A 130 -5.06 -7.44 1.60
C ILE A 130 -3.56 -7.76 1.57
N VAL A 131 -2.73 -6.71 1.58
CA VAL A 131 -1.27 -6.80 1.61
C VAL A 131 -0.74 -6.40 2.98
N VAL A 132 0.18 -7.19 3.54
CA VAL A 132 0.81 -6.88 4.84
C VAL A 132 2.29 -7.20 4.80
N TYR A 133 3.13 -6.23 5.18
CA TYR A 133 4.57 -6.42 5.35
C TYR A 133 5.19 -5.42 6.33
N GLN A 134 6.40 -5.70 6.82
CA GLN A 134 7.14 -4.82 7.72
C GLN A 134 8.46 -4.37 7.07
N THR A 135 8.72 -3.06 7.09
CA THR A 135 9.93 -2.44 6.57
C THR A 135 10.85 -2.08 7.74
N GLN A 136 11.53 -3.11 8.29
CA GLN A 136 12.92 -3.12 8.76
C GLN A 136 13.20 -4.42 9.57
N VAL A 137 14.06 -5.28 8.98
CA VAL A 137 14.93 -6.26 9.65
C VAL A 137 14.30 -7.28 10.62
N LYS A 138 13.42 -8.16 10.11
CA LYS A 138 13.39 -9.63 10.36
C LYS A 138 12.14 -10.20 9.69
N TYR A 139 12.34 -11.01 8.66
CA TYR A 139 11.28 -11.77 8.02
C TYR A 139 10.57 -12.67 9.05
N MET A 140 9.37 -12.30 9.47
CA MET A 140 8.50 -13.21 10.20
C MET A 140 7.65 -13.96 9.19
N ILE A 141 8.01 -15.22 8.92
CA ILE A 141 7.17 -16.14 8.15
C ILE A 141 5.91 -16.41 8.99
N LEU A 142 4.83 -15.65 8.76
CA LEU A 142 3.51 -15.83 9.35
C LEU A 142 2.77 -17.02 8.72
N LYS A 143 3.43 -18.17 8.58
CA LYS A 143 2.78 -19.40 8.07
C LYS A 143 2.13 -20.21 9.21
N LYS A 144 2.44 -19.91 10.47
CA LYS A 144 2.09 -20.77 11.61
C LYS A 144 1.10 -20.19 12.64
N ARG A 145 0.73 -18.90 12.57
CA ARG A 145 -0.06 -18.25 13.64
C ARG A 145 -1.53 -17.95 13.33
N TYR A 146 -1.96 -18.04 12.06
CA TYR A 146 -3.30 -17.55 11.67
C TYR A 146 -4.26 -18.58 11.06
N GLY A 147 -3.96 -19.87 11.16
CA GLY A 147 -4.88 -20.92 10.70
C GLY A 147 -5.19 -20.88 9.20
N ALA A 148 -5.94 -21.86 8.71
CA ALA A 148 -6.22 -22.08 7.29
C ALA A 148 -7.23 -21.08 6.66
N GLU A 149 -7.63 -20.02 7.36
CA GLU A 149 -8.66 -19.06 6.92
C GLU A 149 -8.13 -17.83 6.16
N ILE A 150 -6.82 -17.72 5.96
CA ILE A 150 -6.21 -16.58 5.29
C ILE A 150 -5.82 -16.96 3.85
N ARG A 151 -6.75 -16.80 2.91
CA ARG A 151 -6.53 -17.15 1.49
C ARG A 151 -5.85 -16.05 0.64
N HIS A 152 -5.79 -14.80 1.12
CA HIS A 152 -5.27 -13.66 0.33
C HIS A 152 -4.39 -12.70 1.15
N ILE A 153 -3.28 -13.17 1.71
CA ILE A 153 -2.18 -12.28 2.13
C ILE A 153 -1.01 -12.49 1.16
N LEU A 154 -0.66 -11.45 0.41
CA LEU A 154 0.58 -11.42 -0.35
C LEU A 154 1.74 -11.08 0.59
N LEU A 155 2.38 -12.09 1.16
CA LEU A 155 3.66 -11.93 1.85
C LEU A 155 4.76 -11.82 0.79
N LEU A 156 5.30 -10.62 0.58
CA LEU A 156 6.47 -10.43 -0.27
C LEU A 156 7.71 -10.96 0.48
N GLY A 157 8.12 -12.18 0.11
CA GLY A 157 9.27 -12.87 0.70
C GLY A 157 10.45 -13.01 -0.28
N ASN A 158 11.64 -12.71 0.23
CA ASN A 158 13.00 -12.92 -0.28
C ASN A 158 13.60 -11.91 -1.27
N VAL A 159 14.45 -11.01 -0.74
CA VAL A 159 15.66 -10.53 -1.42
C VAL A 159 16.84 -10.74 -0.47
N ARG A 160 17.79 -11.61 -0.83
CA ARG A 160 19.09 -11.69 -0.16
C ARG A 160 19.96 -10.56 -0.71
N ILE A 161 20.42 -9.66 0.16
CA ILE A 161 21.48 -8.71 -0.16
C ILE A 161 22.79 -9.32 0.33
N ASN A 162 23.63 -9.79 -0.59
CA ASN A 162 25.05 -9.98 -0.34
C ASN A 162 25.80 -9.64 -1.64
N GLY A 163 26.46 -8.47 -1.62
CA GLY A 163 27.62 -8.12 -2.45
C GLY A 163 27.43 -8.18 -3.97
N THR A 164 27.40 -7.01 -4.60
CA THR A 164 27.52 -6.74 -6.05
C THR A 164 26.26 -6.86 -6.93
N LYS A 165 25.99 -5.73 -7.62
CA LYS A 165 25.11 -5.44 -8.77
C LYS A 165 23.58 -5.53 -8.61
N THR A 166 22.96 -4.34 -8.66
CA THR A 166 21.59 -4.01 -9.13
C THR A 166 20.45 -4.90 -8.65
N ALA A 167 19.74 -4.44 -7.63
CA ALA A 167 18.47 -5.01 -7.21
C ALA A 167 17.42 -4.85 -8.33
N ARG A 168 17.06 -5.96 -8.99
CA ARG A 168 15.76 -6.07 -9.67
C ARG A 168 14.81 -6.75 -8.69
N ILE A 169 14.02 -5.94 -8.00
CA ILE A 169 12.64 -6.35 -7.72
C ILE A 169 11.91 -6.07 -9.03
N SER A 170 11.78 -7.07 -9.91
CA SER A 170 10.83 -6.89 -11.00
C SER A 170 9.44 -7.01 -10.38
N SER A 171 8.78 -5.87 -10.21
CA SER A 171 7.33 -5.70 -10.10
C SER A 171 6.52 -6.83 -10.76
N ALA A 172 6.98 -7.35 -11.90
CA ALA A 172 6.45 -8.49 -12.64
C ALA A 172 6.05 -9.73 -11.81
N ALA A 173 6.78 -10.16 -10.77
CA ALA A 173 6.43 -11.39 -10.03
C ALA A 173 5.27 -11.19 -9.04
N ALA A 174 5.21 -10.01 -8.41
CA ALA A 174 4.08 -9.61 -7.58
C ALA A 174 2.87 -9.25 -8.44
N ALA A 175 3.10 -8.56 -9.57
CA ALA A 175 2.10 -8.18 -10.55
C ALA A 175 1.45 -9.38 -11.25
N ALA A 176 2.22 -10.36 -11.69
CA ALA A 176 1.69 -11.58 -12.29
C ALA A 176 0.83 -12.41 -11.32
N ARG A 177 1.08 -12.29 -10.01
CA ARG A 177 0.27 -12.97 -8.98
C ARG A 177 -1.01 -12.19 -8.64
N LEU A 178 -0.98 -10.86 -8.72
CA LEU A 178 -2.17 -10.00 -8.58
C LEU A 178 -3.10 -10.13 -9.82
N GLN A 179 -2.55 -10.11 -11.04
CA GLN A 179 -3.31 -10.30 -12.28
C GLN A 179 -4.03 -11.66 -12.31
N LYS A 180 -3.38 -12.73 -11.84
CA LYS A 180 -4.02 -14.05 -11.75
C LYS A 180 -5.17 -14.10 -10.75
N ILE A 181 -5.14 -13.31 -9.66
CA ILE A 181 -6.22 -13.27 -8.68
C ILE A 181 -7.44 -12.54 -9.27
N SER A 182 -7.23 -11.42 -9.97
CA SER A 182 -8.29 -10.64 -10.63
C SER A 182 -9.00 -11.38 -11.76
N MET A 183 -8.38 -12.39 -12.37
CA MET A 183 -8.98 -13.17 -13.46
C MET A 183 -9.75 -14.42 -12.98
N THR A 184 -9.80 -14.68 -11.68
CA THR A 184 -10.40 -15.90 -11.10
C THR A 184 -11.55 -15.64 -10.12
N SER A 185 -12.06 -14.40 -10.08
CA SER A 185 -13.17 -13.95 -9.24
C SER A 185 -14.32 -13.44 -10.10
#